data_AF-A0A4Q1JMI4-F1
#
_entry.id   AF-A0A4Q1JMI4-F1
#
_cell.length_a   1.000
_cell.length_b   1.000
_cell.length_c   1.000
_cell.angle_alpha   90.00
_cell.angle_beta   90.00
_cell.angle_gamma   90.00
#
_symmetry.space_group_name_H-M   'P 1'
#
loop_
_entity.id
_entity.type
_entity.pdbx_description
1 polymer ?
#
loop_
_entity_poly.entity_id
_entity_poly.type
_entity_poly.pdbx_seq_one_letter_code
_entity_poly.pdbx_strand_id
1 'polypeptide(L)'
;MTSNKYDDLFSEADAAFDATYQNELAELKGMSKEEITAVCPDTTAEKTYMALIALVEKASKQNLSQAQLIERIKALGEIGIKLAMKVPSFAKLL
;
A
#
# COMPACT_ATOMS: atom_id res chain seq x y z
N MET A 1 24.60 5.25 0.57
CA MET A 1 23.68 4.61 -0.38
C MET A 1 22.89 3.59 0.39
N THR A 2 21.68 3.93 0.81
CA THR A 2 20.85 3.04 1.64
C THR A 2 19.96 2.26 0.68
N SER A 3 20.44 1.11 0.19
CA SER A 3 19.57 0.14 -0.48
C SER A 3 18.53 -0.29 0.55
N ASN A 4 17.34 0.27 0.42
CA ASN A 4 16.20 -0.12 1.22
C ASN A 4 15.86 -1.55 0.81
N LYS A 5 15.99 -2.52 1.73
CA LYS A 5 15.62 -3.95 1.58
C LYS A 5 14.21 -4.22 1.02
N TYR A 6 13.44 -3.16 0.80
CA TYR A 6 12.09 -3.17 0.26
C TYR A 6 12.08 -2.95 -1.26
N ASP A 7 13.09 -2.29 -1.83
CA ASP A 7 13.26 -2.10 -3.29
C ASP A 7 13.31 -3.46 -4.01
N ASP A 8 14.02 -4.42 -3.40
CA ASP A 8 14.11 -5.81 -3.89
C ASP A 8 12.77 -6.56 -3.82
N LEU A 9 11.96 -6.33 -2.76
CA LEU A 9 10.65 -6.97 -2.60
C LEU A 9 9.60 -6.43 -3.59
N PHE A 10 9.79 -5.22 -4.09
CA PHE A 10 8.85 -4.55 -5.00
C PHE A 10 9.26 -4.61 -6.46
N SER A 11 10.53 -4.92 -6.77
CA SER A 11 11.06 -5.04 -8.13
C SER A 11 10.42 -6.17 -8.95
N GLU A 12 9.95 -7.24 -8.31
CA GLU A 12 9.29 -8.37 -9.00
C GLU A 12 7.80 -8.11 -9.30
N ALA A 13 7.17 -7.14 -8.64
CA ALA A 13 5.72 -6.90 -8.76
C ALA A 13 5.34 -5.99 -9.95
N ASP A 14 6.31 -5.32 -10.57
CA ASP A 14 6.09 -4.32 -11.62
C ASP A 14 5.66 -4.91 -12.98
N ALA A 15 5.96 -6.18 -13.25
CA ALA A 15 5.82 -6.76 -14.60
C ALA A 15 4.40 -7.13 -15.03
N ALA A 16 3.40 -7.11 -14.13
CA ALA A 16 2.08 -7.69 -14.37
C ALA A 16 0.91 -6.75 -14.01
N PHE A 17 1.07 -5.44 -14.20
CA PHE A 17 0.14 -4.47 -13.65
C PHE A 17 -0.74 -3.78 -14.69
N ASP A 18 -2.06 -3.92 -14.50
CA ASP A 18 -3.09 -3.16 -15.19
C ASP A 18 -3.16 -1.74 -14.61
N ALA A 19 -3.39 -0.74 -15.46
CA ALA A 19 -3.11 0.67 -15.18
C ALA A 19 -4.02 1.32 -14.11
N THR A 20 -5.09 0.64 -13.68
CA THR A 20 -6.19 1.22 -12.89
C THR A 20 -5.77 1.77 -11.52
N TYR A 21 -4.82 1.12 -10.83
CA TYR A 21 -4.36 1.55 -9.49
C TYR A 21 -2.84 1.76 -9.44
N GLN A 22 -2.19 1.92 -10.59
CA GLN A 22 -0.74 1.99 -10.65
C GLN A 22 -0.20 3.26 -9.96
N ASN A 23 -0.87 4.40 -10.09
CA ASN A 23 -0.48 5.65 -9.46
C ASN A 23 -0.59 5.55 -7.93
N GLU A 24 -1.74 5.09 -7.43
CA GLU A 24 -1.95 4.94 -5.99
C GLU A 24 -0.98 3.93 -5.37
N LEU A 25 -0.69 2.83 -6.08
CA LEU A 25 0.25 1.81 -5.61
C LEU A 25 1.70 2.32 -5.69
N ALA A 26 2.06 3.13 -6.68
CA ALA A 26 3.37 3.78 -6.78
C ALA A 26 3.58 4.80 -5.66
N GLU A 27 2.57 5.61 -5.31
CA GLU A 27 2.63 6.50 -4.15
C GLU A 27 2.77 5.71 -2.84
N LEU A 28 2.06 4.59 -2.73
CA LEU A 28 2.13 3.72 -1.56
C LEU A 28 3.51 3.09 -1.44
N LYS A 29 4.05 2.51 -2.52
CA LYS A 29 5.42 2.00 -2.62
C LYS A 29 6.49 3.08 -2.39
N GLY A 30 6.18 4.33 -2.74
CA GLY A 30 7.06 5.49 -2.56
C GLY A 30 7.13 5.99 -1.12
N MET A 31 6.32 5.46 -0.20
CA MET A 31 6.42 5.81 1.22
C MET A 31 7.75 5.34 1.81
N SER A 32 8.47 6.29 2.40
CA SER A 32 9.68 6.00 3.18
C SER A 32 9.35 5.18 4.42
N LYS A 33 10.30 4.36 4.86
CA LYS A 33 10.21 3.61 6.11
C LYS A 33 9.84 4.50 7.29
N GLU A 34 10.33 5.74 7.31
CA GLU A 34 10.03 6.76 8.33
C GLU A 34 8.54 7.06 8.42
N GLU A 35 7.85 7.18 7.28
CA GLU A 35 6.41 7.41 7.18
C GLU A 35 5.63 6.22 7.75
N ILE A 36 6.08 5.01 7.44
CA ILE A 36 5.48 3.75 7.92
C ILE A 36 5.68 3.62 9.44
N THR A 37 6.91 3.88 9.92
CA THR A 37 7.23 3.85 11.35
C THR A 37 6.61 4.98 12.15
N ALA A 38 6.32 6.12 11.51
CA ALA A 38 5.58 7.22 12.13
C ALA A 38 4.11 6.84 12.37
N VAL A 39 3.53 6.00 11.51
CA VAL A 39 2.17 5.47 11.70
C VAL A 39 2.15 4.39 12.79
N CYS A 40 3.15 3.50 12.81
CA CYS A 40 3.37 2.61 13.96
C CYS A 40 4.87 2.26 14.07
N PRO A 41 5.52 2.54 15.21
CA PRO A 41 6.93 2.21 15.41
C PRO A 41 7.19 0.69 15.56
N ASP A 42 6.13 -0.13 15.60
CA ASP A 42 6.20 -1.59 15.75
C ASP A 42 6.31 -2.36 14.43
N THR A 43 6.84 -3.58 14.50
CA THR A 43 6.90 -4.56 13.39
C THR A 43 5.55 -4.86 12.74
N THR A 44 4.46 -4.51 13.39
CA THR A 44 3.09 -4.59 12.86
C THR A 44 2.86 -3.63 11.69
N ALA A 45 3.45 -2.43 11.69
CA ALA A 45 3.31 -1.49 10.57
C ALA A 45 3.85 -2.04 9.26
N GLU A 46 5.01 -2.72 9.31
CA GLU A 46 5.65 -3.32 8.14
C GLU A 46 4.75 -4.42 7.54
N LYS A 47 4.20 -5.30 8.39
CA LYS A 47 3.25 -6.34 7.95
C LYS A 47 1.98 -5.74 7.35
N THR A 48 1.39 -4.75 8.01
CA THR A 48 0.16 -4.10 7.53
C THR A 48 0.41 -3.35 6.24
N TYR A 49 1.55 -2.69 6.09
CA TYR A 49 1.95 -2.01 4.87
C TYR A 49 2.15 -2.99 3.70
N MET A 50 2.88 -4.08 3.91
CA MET A 50 3.03 -5.12 2.87
C MET A 50 1.68 -5.74 2.51
N ALA A 51 0.80 -5.97 3.48
CA ALA A 51 -0.54 -6.47 3.24
C ALA A 51 -1.41 -5.45 2.48
N LEU A 52 -1.25 -4.15 2.76
CA LEU A 52 -1.91 -3.06 2.03
C LEU A 52 -1.47 -3.04 0.56
N ILE A 53 -0.16 -3.12 0.30
CA ILE A 53 0.36 -3.21 -1.08
C ILE A 53 -0.19 -4.44 -1.79
N ALA A 54 -0.07 -5.63 -1.18
CA ALA A 54 -0.55 -6.87 -1.78
C ALA A 54 -2.08 -6.83 -2.03
N LEU A 55 -2.81 -6.08 -1.23
CA LEU A 55 -4.24 -5.90 -1.38
C LEU A 55 -4.58 -4.99 -2.57
N VAL A 56 -3.92 -3.83 -2.70
CA VAL A 56 -4.06 -2.96 -3.88
C VAL A 56 -3.60 -3.71 -5.13
N GLU A 57 -2.56 -4.52 -5.00
CA GLU A 57 -2.03 -5.36 -6.08
C GLU A 57 -3.06 -6.39 -6.56
N LYS A 58 -3.66 -7.12 -5.63
CA LYS A 58 -4.77 -8.04 -5.90
C LYS A 58 -5.99 -7.30 -6.43
N ALA A 59 -6.29 -6.11 -5.94
CA ALA A 59 -7.41 -5.32 -6.40
C ALA A 59 -7.26 -4.92 -7.86
N SER A 60 -6.08 -4.50 -8.28
CA SER A 60 -5.81 -4.21 -9.70
C SER A 60 -5.90 -5.47 -10.55
N LYS A 61 -5.23 -6.56 -10.15
CA LYS A 61 -5.25 -7.84 -10.88
C LYS A 61 -6.65 -8.45 -11.00
N GLN A 62 -7.49 -8.28 -9.98
CA GLN A 62 -8.87 -8.79 -9.96
C GLN A 62 -9.90 -7.78 -10.48
N ASN A 63 -9.46 -6.59 -10.93
CA ASN A 63 -10.35 -5.50 -11.34
C ASN A 63 -11.41 -5.17 -10.25
N LEU A 64 -10.99 -5.21 -8.97
CA LEU A 64 -11.86 -4.86 -7.86
C LEU A 64 -12.22 -3.38 -7.94
N SER A 65 -13.48 -3.07 -7.62
CA SER A 65 -13.93 -1.69 -7.51
C SER A 65 -13.29 -1.01 -6.30
N GLN A 66 -13.14 0.31 -6.39
CA GLN A 66 -12.55 1.16 -5.36
C GLN A 66 -13.22 0.98 -3.99
N ALA A 67 -14.54 0.76 -3.95
CA ALA A 67 -15.28 0.44 -2.72
C ALA A 67 -14.82 -0.86 -2.06
N GLN A 68 -14.55 -1.91 -2.83
CA GLN A 68 -14.03 -3.18 -2.31
C GLN A 68 -12.59 -3.05 -1.83
N LEU A 69 -11.80 -2.23 -2.52
CA LEU A 69 -10.45 -1.89 -2.07
C LEU A 69 -10.51 -1.18 -0.72
N ILE A 70 -11.37 -0.16 -0.56
CA ILE A 70 -11.60 0.55 0.70
C ILE A 70 -12.06 -0.41 1.81
N GLU A 71 -13.02 -1.29 1.56
CA GLU A 71 -13.46 -2.28 2.55
C GLU A 71 -12.31 -3.16 3.02
N ARG A 72 -11.45 -3.58 2.09
CA ARG A 72 -10.30 -4.43 2.41
C ARG A 72 -9.21 -3.66 3.17
N ILE A 73 -9.02 -2.37 2.87
CA ILE A 73 -8.15 -1.47 3.64
C ILE A 73 -8.71 -1.29 5.06
N LYS A 74 -10.03 -1.11 5.20
CA LYS A 74 -10.71 -1.05 6.50
C LYS A 74 -10.60 -2.39 7.25
N ALA A 75 -10.59 -3.52 6.55
CA ALA A 75 -10.39 -4.85 7.12
C ALA A 75 -8.96 -5.09 7.64
N LEU A 76 -7.96 -4.35 7.15
CA LEU A 76 -6.61 -4.30 7.76
C LEU A 76 -6.60 -3.55 9.11
N GLY A 77 -7.71 -2.91 9.48
CA GLY A 77 -7.88 -2.15 10.71
C GLY A 77 -7.36 -0.73 10.60
N GLU A 78 -7.36 -0.03 11.73
CA GLU A 78 -6.97 1.39 11.82
C GLU A 78 -5.57 1.68 11.26
N ILE A 79 -4.63 0.74 11.40
CA ILE A 79 -3.27 0.90 10.88
C ILE A 79 -3.29 0.92 9.34
N GLY A 80 -4.09 0.05 8.71
CA GLY A 80 -4.26 0.04 7.25
C GLY A 80 -4.87 1.34 6.74
N ILE A 81 -5.88 1.86 7.45
CA ILE A 81 -6.51 3.15 7.14
C ILE A 81 -5.51 4.30 7.29
N LYS A 82 -4.73 4.34 8.39
CA LYS A 82 -3.72 5.40 8.61
C LYS A 82 -2.61 5.38 7.56
N LEU A 83 -2.14 4.20 7.15
CA LEU A 83 -1.18 4.05 6.05
C LEU A 83 -1.79 4.48 4.71
N ALA A 84 -3.04 4.15 4.45
CA ALA A 84 -3.73 4.59 3.24
C ALA A 84 -4.01 6.10 3.25
N MET A 85 -4.34 6.71 4.39
CA MET A 85 -4.51 8.17 4.51
C MET A 85 -3.22 8.96 4.28
N LYS A 86 -2.06 8.31 4.45
CA LYS A 86 -0.75 8.87 4.10
C LYS A 86 -0.60 9.08 2.59
N VAL A 87 -1.28 8.25 1.79
CA VAL A 87 -1.34 8.38 0.34
C VAL A 87 -2.50 9.30 -0.02
N PRO A 88 -2.25 10.48 -0.61
CA PRO A 88 -3.30 11.47 -0.87
C PRO A 88 -4.39 10.94 -1.80
N SER A 89 -4.05 10.02 -2.71
CA SER A 89 -5.03 9.38 -3.59
C SER A 89 -5.98 8.46 -2.83
N PHE A 90 -5.51 7.72 -1.83
CA PHE A 90 -6.38 6.92 -0.95
C PHE A 90 -7.12 7.77 0.07
N ALA A 91 -6.50 8.83 0.58
CA ALA A 91 -7.14 9.77 1.52
C ALA A 91 -8.36 10.47 0.91
N LYS A 92 -8.40 10.65 -0.42
CA LYS A 92 -9.59 11.17 -1.12
C LYS A 92 -10.74 10.16 -1.23
N LEU A 93 -10.46 8.89 -0.97
CA LEU A 93 -11.37 7.77 -1.17
C LEU A 93 -11.89 7.17 0.14
N LEU A 94 -11.13 7.32 1.22
CA LEU A 94 -11.42 6.80 2.56
C LEU A 94 -12.15 7.82 3.43
#